data_AF-A0A949ZXH5-F1
#
_entry.id   AF-A0A949ZXH5-F1
#
_cell.length_a   1.000
_cell.length_b   1.000
_cell.length_c   1.000
_cell.angle_alpha   90.00
_cell.angle_beta   90.00
_cell.angle_gamma   90.00
#
_symmetry.space_group_name_H-M   'P 1'
#
loop_
_entity.id
_entity.type
_entity.pdbx_description
1 polymer ?
#
loop_
_entity_poly.entity_id
_entity_poly.type
_entity_poly.pdbx_seq_one_letter_code
_entity_poly.pdbx_strand_id
1 'polypeptide(L)' 'MSRRVLIADDDALARTALRTILDAHDDLELVAEAEDGLQ' A
#
# COMPACT_ATOMS: atom_id res chain seq x y z
N MET A 1 -2.11 -12.35 13.56
CA MET A 1 -3.14 -12.13 12.52
C MET A 1 -2.80 -10.81 11.86
N SER A 2 -2.47 -10.80 10.56
CA SER A 2 -2.17 -9.58 9.79
C SER A 2 -3.45 -9.00 9.18
N ARG A 3 -3.54 -7.66 9.10
CA ARG A 3 -4.58 -6.95 8.36
C ARG A 3 -4.09 -6.72 6.94
N ARG A 4 -4.88 -7.13 5.96
CA ARG A 4 -4.54 -7.03 4.54
C ARG A 4 -4.92 -5.65 4.01
N VAL A 5 -3.98 -4.98 3.36
CA VAL A 5 -4.10 -3.59 2.89
C VAL A 5 -3.73 -3.51 1.41
N LEU A 6 -4.44 -2.68 0.65
CA LEU A 6 -4.11 -2.28 -0.71
C LEU A 6 -3.86 -0.76 -0.70
N ILE A 7 -2.84 -0.30 -1.44
CA ILE A 7 -2.63 1.14 -1.68
C ILE A 7 -3.26 1.48 -3.03
N ALA A 8 -4.14 2.50 -3.06
CA ALA A 8 -4.67 3.07 -4.31
C ALA A 8 -4.36 4.57 -4.33
N ASP A 9 -3.46 5.00 -5.22
CA ASP A 9 -3.04 6.40 -5.35
C ASP A 9 -2.43 6.65 -6.74
N ASP A 10 -2.77 7.76 -7.39
CA ASP A 10 -2.32 8.11 -8.74
C ASP A 10 -0.90 8.71 -8.78
N ASP A 11 -0.30 8.98 -7.62
CA ASP A 11 1.08 9.44 -7.48
C ASP A 11 2.03 8.31 -7.02
N ALA A 12 3.01 7.97 -7.87
CA ALA A 12 4.03 6.97 -7.58
C ALA A 12 4.91 7.30 -6.36
N LEU A 13 5.15 8.59 -6.07
CA LEU A 13 5.87 9.03 -4.88
C LEU A 13 5.04 8.74 -3.62
N ALA A 14 3.73 9.01 -3.68
CA ALA A 14 2.81 8.73 -2.58
C ALA A 14 2.74 7.22 -2.29
N ARG A 15 2.63 6.36 -3.32
CA ARG A 15 2.65 4.90 -3.13
C ARG A 15 3.94 4.40 -2.48
N THR A 16 5.09 4.95 -2.89
CA THR A 16 6.39 4.61 -2.31
C THR A 16 6.51 5.02 -0.84
N ALA A 17 6.04 6.23 -0.51
CA ALA A 17 6.02 6.72 0.87
C ALA A 17 5.09 5.87 1.75
N LEU A 18 3.88 5.57 1.27
CA LEU A 18 2.90 4.73 1.98
C LEU A 18 3.45 3.32 2.23
N ARG A 19 4.06 2.67 1.23
CA ARG A 19 4.73 1.37 1.41
C ARG A 19 5.80 1.42 2.51
N THR A 20 6.64 2.46 2.52
CA THR A 20 7.67 2.64 3.56
C THR A 20 7.06 2.76 4.96
N ILE A 21 5.92 3.44 5.10
CA ILE A 21 5.20 3.56 6.36
C ILE A 21 4.62 2.21 6.76
N LEU A 22 3.94 1.51 5.84
CA LEU A 22 3.31 0.20 6.09
C LEU A 22 4.32 -0.88 6.47
N ASP A 23 5.51 -0.88 5.86
CA ASP A 23 6.59 -1.83 6.16
C ASP A 23 7.09 -1.73 7.62
N ALA A 24 6.84 -0.61 8.32
CA ALA A 24 7.16 -0.45 9.73
C ALA A 24 6.12 -1.07 10.69
N HIS A 25 5.02 -1.62 10.17
CA HIS A 25 3.92 -2.18 10.96
C HIS A 25 3.80 -3.69 10.77
N ASP A 26 4.26 -4.46 11.76
CA ASP A 26 4.24 -5.94 11.74
C ASP A 26 2.82 -6.56 11.66
N ASP A 27 1.78 -5.77 11.95
CA ASP A 27 0.39 -6.22 11.90
C ASP A 27 -0.29 -5.95 10.54
N LEU A 28 0.41 -5.33 9.59
CA LEU A 28 -0.10 -4.98 8.27
C LEU A 28 0.59 -5.81 7.18
N GLU A 29 -0.18 -6.20 6.17
CA GLU A 29 0.29 -6.94 4.99
C GLU A 29 -0.18 -6.19 3.74
N LEU A 30 0.76 -5.60 3.00
CA LEU A 30 0.48 -4.98 1.71
C LEU A 30 0.28 -6.07 0.66
N VAL A 31 -0.95 -6.20 0.14
CA VAL A 31 -1.30 -7.29 -0.80
C VAL A 31 -1.37 -6.85 -2.25
N ALA A 32 -1.46 -5.54 -2.52
CA ALA A 32 -1.53 -4.97 -3.86
C ALA A 32 -1.35 -3.45 -3.84
N GLU A 33 -1.02 -2.90 -5.01
CA GLU A 33 -1.01 -1.47 -5.31
C GLU A 33 -1.82 -1.22 -6.58
N ALA A 34 -2.54 -0.10 -6.64
CA ALA A 34 -3.29 0.38 -7.79
C ALA A 34 -2.97 1.86 -8.04
N GLU A 35 -2.71 2.22 -9.29
CA GLU A 35 -2.50 3.59 -9.76
C GLU A 35 -3.78 4.20 -10.35
N ASP A 36 -4.76 3.37 -10.68
CA ASP A 36 -6.06 3.79 -11.21
C ASP A 36 -7.18 2.83 -10.78
N GLY A 37 -8.39 3.07 -11.31
CA GLY A 37 -9.58 2.26 -11.01
C GLY A 37 -9.77 1.03 -11.89
N LEU A 38 -8.82 0.70 -12.77
CA LEU A 38 -8.87 -0.46 -13.67
C LEU A 38 -8.00 -1.63 -13.20
N GLN A 39 -7.10 -1.39 -12.25
CA GLN A 39 -6.19 -2.38 -11.67
C GLN A 39 -6.79 -3.16 -10.49
#